data_AF-A0A7V4GG15-F1
#
_entry.id   AF-A0A7V4GG15-F1
#
_cell.length_a   1.000
_cell.length_b   1.000
_cell.length_c   1.000
_cell.angle_alpha   90.00
_cell.angle_beta   90.00
_cell.angle_gamma   90.00
#
_symmetry.space_group_name_H-M   'P 1'
#
loop_
_entity.id
_entity.type
_entity.pdbx_description
1 polymer ?
#
loop_
_entity_poly.entity_id
_entity_poly.type
_entity_poly.pdbx_seq_one_letter_code
_entity_poly.pdbx_strand_id
1 'polypeptide(L)'
;MAERDMFEEIFACQQALNRRIGVDTARMTEKQQVHWLLQYSRALTQETAELVDSLPWKWWAKYQTYDRENVRVEIVDLLHFLVSLAQVAGLSARDVHELYLKKNELNFRRQERGYTIKDEGDNAGVKLEQKGSADRGRARRATAGSRRVESGGGPHV
;
A
#
# COMPACT_ATOMS: atom_id res chain seq x y z
N MET A 1 -17.99 -22.37 -6.96
CA MET A 1 -17.21 -21.17 -7.33
C MET A 1 -16.24 -20.92 -6.19
N ALA A 2 -14.96 -20.70 -6.46
CA ALA A 2 -14.02 -20.31 -5.40
C ALA A 2 -14.51 -19.00 -4.77
N GLU A 3 -14.47 -18.93 -3.44
CA GLU A 3 -14.80 -17.72 -2.69
C GLU A 3 -13.82 -16.60 -3.10
N ARG A 4 -14.33 -15.39 -3.34
CA ARG A 4 -13.52 -14.25 -3.75
C ARG A 4 -12.80 -13.70 -2.51
N ASP A 5 -11.49 -13.50 -2.61
CA ASP A 5 -10.73 -12.83 -1.55
C ASP A 5 -11.11 -11.34 -1.54
N MET A 6 -11.88 -10.94 -0.52
CA MET A 6 -12.39 -9.57 -0.38
C MET A 6 -11.27 -8.54 -0.23
N PHE A 7 -10.13 -8.90 0.37
CA PHE A 7 -9.04 -7.96 0.60
C PHE A 7 -8.21 -7.75 -0.66
N GLU A 8 -7.95 -8.81 -1.42
CA GLU A 8 -7.37 -8.70 -2.75
C GLU A 8 -8.27 -7.89 -3.70
N GLU A 9 -9.59 -8.07 -3.62
CA GLU A 9 -10.56 -7.30 -4.40
C GLU A 9 -10.48 -5.79 -4.07
N ILE A 10 -10.44 -5.42 -2.78
CA ILE A 10 -10.27 -4.03 -2.35
C ILE A 10 -9.01 -3.42 -2.96
N PHE A 11 -7.88 -4.13 -2.89
CA PHE A 11 -6.62 -3.64 -3.49
C PHE A 11 -6.70 -3.50 -5.01
N ALA A 12 -7.35 -4.45 -5.69
CA ALA A 12 -7.55 -4.37 -7.14
C ALA A 12 -8.42 -3.17 -7.54
N CYS A 13 -9.54 -2.96 -6.86
CA CYS A 13 -10.41 -1.81 -7.04
C CYS A 13 -9.66 -0.50 -6.79
N GLN A 14 -8.88 -0.41 -5.71
CA GLN A 14 -8.11 0.79 -5.41
C GLN A 14 -7.02 1.06 -6.44
N GLN A 15 -6.34 0.02 -6.93
CA GLN A 15 -5.34 0.18 -7.98
C GLN A 15 -5.98 0.72 -9.28
N ALA A 16 -7.16 0.22 -9.64
CA ALA A 16 -7.90 0.70 -10.80
C ALA A 16 -8.31 2.17 -10.64
N LEU A 17 -8.81 2.56 -9.46
CA LEU A 17 -9.17 3.94 -9.15
C LEU A 17 -7.96 4.88 -9.18
N ASN A 18 -6.86 4.52 -8.52
CA ASN A 18 -5.62 5.31 -8.52
C ASN A 18 -5.11 5.55 -9.95
N ARG A 19 -5.09 4.51 -10.80
CA ARG A 19 -4.73 4.67 -12.22
C ARG A 19 -5.69 5.58 -12.97
N ARG A 20 -6.99 5.49 -12.71
CA ARG A 20 -8.02 6.33 -13.34
C ARG A 20 -7.80 7.81 -13.05
N ILE A 21 -7.31 8.16 -11.87
CA ILE A 21 -7.01 9.54 -11.46
C ILE A 21 -5.56 9.96 -11.73
N GLY A 22 -4.79 9.17 -12.49
CA GLY A 22 -3.44 9.52 -12.93
C GLY A 22 -2.31 9.10 -11.97
N VAL A 23 -2.60 8.24 -10.98
CA VAL A 23 -1.64 7.77 -9.97
C VAL A 23 -1.32 6.29 -10.23
N ASP A 24 -0.27 6.00 -11.00
CA ASP A 24 0.20 4.62 -11.22
C ASP A 24 1.24 4.21 -10.17
N THR A 25 0.76 3.73 -9.02
CA THR A 25 1.57 3.33 -7.86
C THR A 25 2.61 2.25 -8.18
N ALA A 26 2.34 1.39 -9.17
CA ALA A 26 3.21 0.28 -9.56
C ALA A 26 4.49 0.74 -10.32
N ARG A 27 4.53 1.98 -10.81
CA ARG A 27 5.62 2.50 -11.66
C ARG A 27 6.29 3.75 -11.09
N MET A 28 6.09 4.03 -9.81
CA MET A 28 6.66 5.20 -9.16
C MET A 28 8.16 5.04 -8.89
N THR A 29 8.91 6.11 -9.14
CA THR A 29 10.26 6.30 -8.59
C THR A 29 10.19 6.54 -7.09
N GLU A 30 11.29 6.33 -6.35
CA GLU A 30 11.34 6.63 -4.91
C GLU A 30 10.94 8.08 -4.59
N LYS A 31 11.36 9.04 -5.42
CA LYS A 31 10.96 10.45 -5.26
C LYS A 31 9.44 10.64 -5.36
N GLN A 32 8.80 9.95 -6.30
CA GLN A 32 7.34 9.98 -6.44
C GLN A 32 6.66 9.25 -5.29
N GLN A 33 7.22 8.14 -4.81
CA GLN A 33 6.70 7.44 -3.64
C GLN A 33 6.71 8.35 -2.41
N VAL A 34 7.84 9.02 -2.12
CA VAL A 34 7.92 9.99 -1.00
C VAL A 34 6.85 11.08 -1.13
N HIS A 35 6.68 11.64 -2.33
CA HIS A 35 5.65 12.63 -2.58
C HIS A 35 4.23 12.09 -2.31
N TRP A 36 3.87 10.94 -2.87
CA TRP A 36 2.52 10.39 -2.74
C TRP A 36 2.22 9.82 -1.35
N LEU A 37 3.23 9.29 -0.64
CA LEU A 37 3.09 8.93 0.77
C LEU A 37 2.70 10.16 1.59
N LEU A 38 3.35 11.30 1.39
CA LEU A 38 2.98 12.55 2.06
C LEU A 38 1.57 13.01 1.68
N GLN A 39 1.21 12.98 0.40
CA GLN A 39 -0.11 13.44 -0.07
C GLN A 39 -1.25 12.56 0.45
N TYR A 40 -1.12 11.23 0.37
CA TYR A 40 -2.14 10.33 0.92
C TYR A 40 -2.20 10.35 2.46
N SER A 41 -1.08 10.63 3.15
CA SER A 41 -1.10 10.82 4.61
C SER A 41 -1.89 12.07 5.02
N ARG A 42 -1.79 13.15 4.22
CA ARG A 42 -2.60 14.37 4.40
C ARG A 42 -4.07 14.12 4.14
N ALA A 43 -4.41 13.42 3.05
CA ALA A 43 -5.78 13.04 2.75
C ALA A 43 -6.39 12.18 3.89
N LEU A 44 -5.67 11.15 4.36
CA LEU A 44 -6.09 10.33 5.50
C LEU A 44 -6.35 11.16 6.77
N THR A 45 -5.51 12.18 7.02
CA THR A 45 -5.69 13.10 8.16
C THR A 45 -6.94 13.96 7.98
N GLN A 46 -7.22 14.42 6.76
CA GLN A 46 -8.42 15.18 6.43
C GLN A 46 -9.68 14.33 6.66
N GLU A 47 -9.75 13.09 6.15
CA GLU A 47 -10.92 12.21 6.39
C GLU A 47 -11.08 11.83 7.87
N THR A 48 -9.97 11.79 8.61
CA THR A 48 -10.06 11.61 10.08
C THR A 48 -10.77 12.81 10.73
N ALA A 49 -10.54 14.03 10.23
CA ALA A 49 -11.24 15.22 10.71
C ALA A 49 -12.73 15.20 10.33
N GLU A 50 -13.08 14.73 9.13
CA GLU A 50 -14.47 14.59 8.68
C GLU A 50 -15.22 13.51 9.50
N LEU A 51 -14.53 12.41 9.83
CA LEU A 51 -15.02 11.41 10.79
C LEU A 51 -15.28 12.02 12.16
N VAL A 52 -14.37 12.86 12.66
CA VAL A 52 -14.53 13.55 13.96
C VAL A 52 -15.73 14.49 13.92
N ASP A 53 -15.93 15.24 12.83
CA ASP A 53 -17.06 16.17 12.68
C ASP A 53 -18.41 15.46 12.59
N SER A 54 -18.42 14.17 12.28
CA SER A 54 -19.61 13.30 12.34
C SER A 54 -19.99 12.87 13.76
N LEU A 55 -19.17 13.22 14.76
CA LEU A 55 -19.33 12.88 16.17
C LEU A 55 -19.59 14.14 17.02
N PRO A 56 -20.27 14.01 18.17
CA PRO A 56 -20.51 15.13 19.08
C PRO A 56 -19.25 15.47 19.91
N TRP A 57 -18.16 15.86 19.25
CA TRP A 57 -16.85 16.02 19.87
C TRP A 57 -16.69 17.32 20.66
N LYS A 58 -17.39 18.41 20.30
CA LYS A 58 -17.31 19.68 21.04
C LYS A 58 -18.13 19.59 22.33
N TRP A 59 -17.50 19.18 23.42
CA TRP A 59 -18.17 18.99 24.73
C TRP A 59 -18.79 20.28 25.30
N TRP A 60 -18.44 21.46 24.79
CA TRP A 60 -19.03 22.74 25.17
C TRP A 60 -20.28 23.13 24.36
N ALA A 61 -20.67 22.36 23.33
CA ALA A 61 -21.78 22.66 22.44
C ALA A 61 -22.85 21.55 22.43
N LYS A 62 -24.11 21.91 22.71
CA LYS A 62 -25.22 20.95 22.88
C LYS A 62 -26.00 20.59 21.60
N TYR A 63 -25.68 21.21 20.46
CA TYR A 63 -26.43 21.04 19.21
C TYR A 63 -25.86 19.96 18.28
N GLN A 64 -24.73 19.36 18.61
CA GLN A 64 -24.13 18.32 17.77
C GLN A 64 -24.90 17.01 17.89
N THR A 65 -25.06 16.33 16.77
CA THR A 65 -25.69 15.01 16.67
C THR A 65 -24.70 14.00 16.12
N TYR A 66 -24.91 12.73 16.47
CA TYR A 66 -24.14 11.64 15.87
C TYR A 66 -24.68 11.34 14.46
N ASP A 67 -23.86 11.57 13.44
CA ASP A 67 -24.17 11.20 12.06
C ASP A 67 -23.62 9.80 11.74
N ARG A 68 -24.44 8.78 11.98
CA ARG A 68 -24.05 7.39 11.80
C ARG A 68 -23.76 7.01 10.34
N GLU A 69 -24.48 7.59 9.39
CA GLU A 69 -24.29 7.24 7.99
C GLU A 69 -23.00 7.89 7.47
N ASN A 70 -22.72 9.14 7.85
CA ASN A 70 -21.46 9.77 7.48
C ASN A 70 -20.26 9.06 8.11
N VAL A 71 -20.33 8.66 9.38
CA VAL A 71 -19.26 7.84 10.00
C VAL A 71 -18.89 6.60 9.18
N ARG A 72 -19.86 5.93 8.55
CA ARG A 72 -19.57 4.75 7.71
C ARG A 72 -18.85 5.13 6.43
N VAL A 73 -19.24 6.24 5.82
CA VAL A 73 -18.59 6.79 4.61
C VAL A 73 -17.15 7.15 4.92
N GLU A 74 -16.91 7.93 5.98
CA GLU A 74 -15.56 8.37 6.34
C GLU A 74 -14.63 7.19 6.72
N ILE A 75 -15.16 6.13 7.34
CA ILE A 75 -14.37 4.91 7.59
C ILE A 75 -13.92 4.24 6.27
N VAL A 76 -14.76 4.26 5.24
CA VAL A 76 -14.41 3.72 3.92
C VAL A 76 -13.42 4.64 3.21
N ASP A 77 -13.54 5.96 3.35
CA ASP A 77 -12.58 6.92 2.80
C ASP A 77 -11.20 6.78 3.46
N LEU A 78 -11.15 6.55 4.78
CA LEU A 78 -9.91 6.15 5.46
C LEU A 78 -9.30 4.87 4.87
N LEU A 79 -10.12 3.88 4.53
CA LEU A 79 -9.63 2.64 3.90
C LEU A 79 -9.07 2.90 2.50
N HIS A 80 -9.69 3.75 1.68
CA HIS A 80 -9.19 4.15 0.36
C HIS A 80 -7.76 4.71 0.44
N PHE A 81 -7.51 5.61 1.40
CA PHE A 81 -6.20 6.23 1.57
C PHE A 81 -5.18 5.31 2.24
N LEU A 82 -5.60 4.45 3.17
CA LEU A 82 -4.72 3.44 3.76
C LEU A 82 -4.22 2.43 2.72
N VAL A 83 -5.12 1.93 1.85
CA VAL A 83 -4.75 1.00 0.77
C VAL A 83 -3.84 1.70 -0.25
N SER A 84 -4.11 2.97 -0.56
CA SER A 84 -3.26 3.76 -1.45
C SER A 84 -1.85 3.96 -0.87
N LEU A 85 -1.72 4.24 0.43
CA LEU A 85 -0.43 4.29 1.12
C LEU A 85 0.33 2.97 1.01
N ALA A 86 -0.34 1.84 1.24
CA ALA A 86 0.27 0.51 1.11
C ALA A 86 0.78 0.27 -0.31
N GLN A 87 -0.02 0.59 -1.33
CA GLN A 87 0.36 0.43 -2.74
C GLN A 87 1.55 1.32 -3.13
N VAL A 88 1.59 2.58 -2.66
CA VAL A 88 2.73 3.47 -2.90
C VAL A 88 4.01 2.94 -2.23
N ALA A 89 3.88 2.32 -1.05
CA ALA A 89 4.97 1.63 -0.35
C ALA A 89 5.38 0.30 -1.00
N GLY A 90 4.75 -0.09 -2.11
CA GLY A 90 5.04 -1.33 -2.84
C GLY A 90 4.47 -2.59 -2.19
N LEU A 91 3.51 -2.45 -1.27
CA LEU A 91 2.87 -3.58 -0.59
C LEU A 91 1.64 -4.06 -1.37
N SER A 92 1.56 -5.37 -1.59
CA SER A 92 0.34 -6.03 -2.02
C SER A 92 -0.60 -6.31 -0.84
N ALA A 93 -1.85 -6.69 -1.13
CA ALA A 93 -2.80 -7.15 -0.10
C ALA A 93 -2.22 -8.29 0.75
N ARG A 94 -1.51 -9.23 0.12
CA ARG A 94 -0.85 -10.34 0.81
C ARG A 94 0.26 -9.87 1.73
N ASP A 95 1.08 -8.92 1.28
CA ASP A 95 2.17 -8.38 2.09
C ASP A 95 1.62 -7.65 3.33
N VAL A 96 0.57 -6.84 3.16
CA VAL A 96 -0.08 -6.16 4.29
C VAL A 96 -0.69 -7.17 5.26
N HIS A 97 -1.37 -8.19 4.76
CA HIS A 97 -1.94 -9.25 5.60
C HIS A 97 -0.87 -10.00 6.39
N GLU A 98 0.23 -10.40 5.76
CA GLU A 98 1.35 -11.07 6.43
C GLU A 98 1.98 -10.18 7.51
N LEU A 99 2.27 -8.91 7.18
CA LEU A 99 2.83 -7.95 8.14
C LEU A 99 1.88 -7.68 9.31
N TYR A 100 0.57 -7.61 9.04
CA TYR A 100 -0.45 -7.47 10.07
C TYR A 100 -0.44 -8.65 11.03
N LEU A 101 -0.46 -9.90 10.53
CA LEU A 101 -0.44 -11.09 11.37
C LEU A 101 0.82 -11.15 12.26
N LYS A 102 1.99 -10.91 11.66
CA LYS A 102 3.27 -10.82 12.40
C LYS A 102 3.22 -9.76 13.49
N LYS A 103 2.68 -8.58 13.18
CA LYS A 103 2.55 -7.48 14.15
C LYS A 103 1.54 -7.79 15.25
N ASN A 104 0.44 -8.43 14.90
CA ASN A 104 -0.63 -8.79 15.83
C ASN A 104 -0.12 -9.81 16.86
N GLU A 105 0.51 -10.89 16.40
CA GLU A 105 1.13 -11.90 17.28
C GLU A 105 2.17 -11.28 18.23
N LEU A 106 3.01 -10.37 17.73
CA LEU A 106 3.94 -9.63 18.57
C LEU A 106 3.23 -8.81 19.66
N ASN A 107 2.15 -8.12 19.30
CA ASN A 107 1.39 -7.31 20.26
C ASN A 107 0.70 -8.17 21.32
N PHE A 108 0.17 -9.35 20.97
CA PHE A 108 -0.35 -10.31 21.94
C PHE A 108 0.72 -10.78 22.93
N ARG A 109 1.91 -11.18 22.43
CA ARG A 109 3.04 -11.57 23.30
C ARG A 109 3.47 -10.45 24.26
N ARG A 110 3.35 -9.18 23.84
CA ARG A 110 3.62 -8.03 24.72
C ARG A 110 2.57 -7.89 25.82
N GLN A 111 1.29 -8.10 25.51
CA GLN A 111 0.20 -8.09 26.50
C GLN A 111 0.37 -9.20 27.54
N GLU A 112 0.75 -10.41 27.11
CA GLU A 112 1.01 -11.54 28.01
C GLU A 112 2.15 -11.27 29.01
N ARG A 113 3.11 -10.41 28.65
CA ARG A 113 4.24 -10.01 29.49
C ARG A 113 4.00 -8.72 30.27
N GLY A 114 2.77 -8.20 30.24
CA GLY A 114 2.34 -7.00 30.96
C GLY A 114 2.75 -5.66 30.33
N TYR A 115 3.19 -5.66 29.07
CA TYR A 115 3.59 -4.44 28.32
C TYR A 115 4.63 -3.56 29.05
N THR A 116 5.42 -4.17 29.93
CA THR A 116 6.29 -3.46 30.89
C THR A 116 7.50 -2.80 30.24
N ILE A 117 7.96 -3.29 29.08
CA ILE A 117 9.07 -2.72 28.31
C ILE A 117 8.74 -2.81 26.82
N LYS A 118 8.83 -1.68 26.10
CA LYS A 118 8.79 -1.64 24.64
C LYS A 118 10.23 -1.69 24.13
N ASP A 119 10.69 -2.85 23.66
CA ASP A 119 11.96 -2.96 22.95
C ASP A 119 11.73 -2.65 21.45
N GLU A 120 12.50 -1.70 20.90
CA GLU A 120 12.45 -1.36 19.47
C GLU A 120 12.96 -2.51 18.59
N GLY A 121 13.85 -3.36 19.12
CA GLY A 121 14.38 -4.55 18.47
C GLY A 121 13.30 -5.60 18.15
N ASP A 122 12.22 -5.65 18.92
CA ASP A 122 11.11 -6.60 18.70
C ASP A 122 10.39 -6.40 17.36
N ASN A 123 10.35 -5.16 16.86
CA ASN A 123 9.72 -4.89 15.57
C ASN A 123 10.59 -5.39 14.39
N ALA A 124 11.85 -5.77 14.63
CA ALA A 124 12.74 -6.29 13.59
C ALA A 124 12.21 -7.60 12.96
N GLY A 125 11.35 -8.35 13.66
CA GLY A 125 10.67 -9.54 13.13
C GLY A 125 9.46 -9.25 12.23
N VAL A 126 8.96 -8.01 12.21
CA VAL A 126 7.86 -7.59 11.33
C VAL A 126 8.44 -7.12 10.01
N LYS A 127 8.95 -8.08 9.24
CA LYS A 127 9.54 -7.87 7.91
C LYS A 127 8.99 -8.91 6.94
N LEU A 128 8.91 -8.54 5.67
CA LEU A 128 8.68 -9.49 4.60
C LEU A 128 9.95 -10.33 4.40
N GLU A 129 9.79 -11.62 4.13
CA GLU A 129 10.91 -12.46 3.70
C GLU A 129 11.47 -11.90 2.38
N GLN A 130 12.80 -11.83 2.25
CA GLN A 130 13.39 -11.42 0.97
C GLN A 130 13.05 -12.47 -0.08
N LYS A 131 12.16 -12.16 -1.03
CA LYS A 131 11.96 -12.98 -2.22
C LYS A 131 13.30 -13.07 -2.96
N GLY A 132 13.87 -14.27 -3.01
CA GLY A 132 15.15 -14.54 -3.64
C GLY A 132 15.23 -13.94 -5.05
N SER A 133 16.38 -13.34 -5.37
CA SER A 133 16.71 -12.60 -6.60
C SER A 133 16.52 -13.38 -7.94
N ALA A 134 16.01 -14.61 -7.91
CA ALA A 134 16.05 -15.54 -9.03
C ALA A 134 15.16 -15.16 -10.23
N ASP A 135 14.10 -14.37 -10.05
CA ASP A 135 13.09 -14.19 -11.11
C ASP A 135 13.33 -12.98 -12.03
N ARG A 136 14.26 -12.08 -11.68
CA ARG A 136 14.61 -10.91 -12.52
C ARG A 136 15.57 -11.22 -13.67
N GLY A 137 16.14 -12.43 -13.71
CA GLY A 137 17.10 -12.85 -14.74
C GLY A 137 16.48 -13.44 -16.01
N ARG A 138 15.23 -13.91 -15.96
CA ARG A 138 14.64 -14.66 -17.10
C ARG A 138 14.11 -13.77 -18.23
N ALA A 139 13.73 -12.53 -17.91
CA ALA A 139 13.20 -11.59 -18.91
C ALA A 139 14.28 -10.88 -19.76
N ARG A 140 15.56 -10.93 -19.37
CA ARG A 140 16.65 -10.24 -20.08
C ARG A 140 17.37 -11.09 -21.14
N ARG A 141 17.11 -12.40 -21.21
CA ARG A 141 17.77 -13.32 -22.16
C ARG A 141 17.03 -13.50 -23.50
N ALA A 142 15.84 -12.91 -23.67
CA ALA A 142 15.02 -13.08 -24.87
C ALA A 142 15.22 -11.99 -25.95
N THR A 143 15.99 -10.93 -25.70
CA THR A 143 16.15 -9.80 -26.65
C THR A 143 17.56 -9.60 -27.21
N ALA A 144 18.53 -10.43 -26.82
CA ALA A 144 19.91 -10.35 -27.33
C ALA A 144 20.25 -11.57 -28.19
N GLY A 145 19.64 -11.66 -29.37
CA GLY A 145 19.83 -12.81 -30.25
C GLY A 145 19.30 -12.62 -31.67
N SER A 146 19.53 -11.47 -32.32
CA SER A 146 19.57 -11.38 -33.79
C SER A 146 20.05 -10.01 -34.24
N ARG A 147 21.38 -9.84 -34.39
CA ARG A 147 21.98 -8.95 -35.41
C ARG A 147 23.31 -9.57 -35.80
N ARG A 148 23.26 -10.42 -36.83
CA ARG A 148 24.45 -10.89 -37.54
C ARG A 148 24.89 -9.76 -38.48
N VAL A 149 26.16 -9.41 -38.37
CA VAL A 149 26.88 -8.46 -39.22
C VAL A 149 27.12 -9.14 -40.56
N GLU A 150 26.71 -8.52 -41.66
CA GLU A 150 27.26 -8.82 -42.99
C GLU A 150 28.05 -7.60 -43.47
N SER A 151 29.32 -7.88 -43.77
CA SER A 151 30.32 -6.97 -44.31
C SER A 151 30.79 -7.52 -45.67
N GLY A 152 30.80 -6.67 -46.69
CA GLY A 152 31.37 -6.91 -48.02
C GLY A 152 30.64 -6.02 -49.02
N GLY A 153 31.18 -4.92 -49.52
CA GLY A 153 32.32 -4.84 -50.44
C GLY A 153 31.77 -4.24 -51.75
N GLY A 154 32.14 -3.00 -52.09
CA GLY A 154 31.74 -2.33 -53.34
C GLY A 154 32.52 -2.83 -54.57
N PRO A 155 32.69 -2.05 -55.65
CA PRO A 155 31.90 -0.93 -56.19
C PRO A 155 31.38 -1.27 -57.62
N HIS A 156 30.63 -0.37 -58.28
CA HIS A 156 30.83 0.01 -59.71
C HIS A 156 29.68 0.86 -60.29
N VAL A 157 30.13 1.97 -60.92
CA VAL A 157 29.52 2.87 -61.94
C VAL A 157 28.31 3.71 -61.53
#